data_AF-A0A0E3PJ75-F1
#
_entry.id   AF-A0A0E3PJ75-F1
#
_cell.length_a   1.000
_cell.length_b   1.000
_cell.length_c   1.000
_cell.angle_alpha   90.00
_cell.angle_beta   90.00
_cell.angle_gamma   90.00
#
_symmetry.space_group_name_H-M   'P 1'
#
loop_
_entity.id
_entity.type
_entity.pdbx_description
1 polymer ?
#
loop_
_entity_poly.entity_id
_entity_poly.type
_entity_poly.pdbx_seq_one_letter_code
_entity_poly.pdbx_strand_id
1 'polypeptide(L)'
;MKPDRHPDLSLIRKAMPIVFVIMGNILYRDNHQAIDQLNGFIREQVQVNRSRLEETSYLDRVVLIQDMLSSLFPEIIHRIAPYLPAGVAIYKMIGSLSQKWLGDSDELPGISKFPPGNVATEMGLQLGDLADALRGHPEVVEYLEHADDAGFLINLPGVAGGREMLPLFQEFLQKYGIRGTGEINRTRLRWREEPTQFLLMVLSYVRSAQPGQHRRDFEAGKKEAELMATRLINRLRKQAIMQEANTLVTEVGGLMTHGAVVAREYGIPALVGVEGATRKIEEGQRIRVDGTQGIIEFI
;
A
#
# COMPACT_ATOMS: atom_id res chain seq x y z
N MET A 1 -34.56 -28.60 -13.14
CA MET A 1 -33.90 -29.03 -11.89
C MET A 1 -32.66 -28.18 -11.70
N LYS A 2 -32.65 -27.26 -10.71
CA LYS A 2 -31.41 -26.62 -10.23
C LYS A 2 -30.79 -27.58 -9.21
N PRO A 3 -29.50 -27.92 -9.29
CA PRO A 3 -28.91 -28.83 -8.31
C PRO A 3 -28.80 -28.13 -6.95
N ASP A 4 -29.29 -28.79 -5.91
CA ASP A 4 -29.10 -28.43 -4.51
C ASP A 4 -27.62 -28.25 -4.22
N ARG A 5 -27.19 -27.00 -4.01
CA ARG A 5 -25.87 -26.68 -3.47
C ARG A 5 -25.99 -26.66 -1.95
N HIS A 6 -26.01 -27.83 -1.32
CA HIS A 6 -25.69 -27.89 0.11
C HIS A 6 -24.21 -27.56 0.29
N PRO A 7 -23.85 -26.58 1.13
CA PRO A 7 -22.45 -26.28 1.40
C PRO A 7 -21.80 -27.49 2.09
N ASP A 8 -20.65 -27.93 1.57
CA ASP A 8 -19.87 -29.00 2.21
C ASP A 8 -19.33 -28.49 3.57
N LEU A 9 -19.98 -28.96 4.64
CA LEU A 9 -19.65 -28.61 6.02
C LEU A 9 -18.22 -29.00 6.41
N SER A 10 -17.59 -29.96 5.70
CA SER A 10 -16.20 -30.35 5.93
C SER A 10 -15.19 -29.31 5.43
N LEU A 11 -15.51 -28.65 4.31
CA LEU A 11 -14.75 -27.52 3.76
C LEU A 11 -14.89 -26.29 4.65
N ILE A 12 -16.09 -26.01 5.17
CA ILE A 12 -16.33 -24.91 6.11
C ILE A 12 -15.48 -25.10 7.37
N ARG A 13 -15.49 -26.30 7.96
CA ARG A 13 -14.74 -26.59 9.20
C ARG A 13 -13.22 -26.45 9.04
N LYS A 14 -12.68 -26.74 7.85
CA LYS A 14 -11.24 -26.53 7.52
C LYS A 14 -10.90 -25.07 7.24
N ALA A 15 -11.85 -24.28 6.73
CA ALA A 15 -11.66 -22.85 6.45
C ALA A 15 -11.85 -21.96 7.70
N MET A 16 -12.66 -22.39 8.67
CA MET A 16 -12.98 -21.62 9.89
C MET A 16 -11.76 -21.08 10.65
N PRO A 17 -10.66 -21.84 10.89
CA PRO A 17 -9.47 -21.30 11.57
C PRO A 17 -8.82 -20.16 10.79
N ILE A 18 -8.77 -20.27 9.46
CA ILE A 18 -8.23 -19.24 8.57
C ILE A 18 -9.12 -18.00 8.61
N VAL A 19 -10.45 -18.18 8.59
CA VAL A 19 -11.42 -17.08 8.71
C VAL A 19 -11.27 -16.36 10.06
N PHE A 20 -11.08 -17.08 11.16
CA PHE A 20 -10.82 -16.47 12.47
C PHE A 20 -9.50 -15.71 12.52
N VAL A 21 -8.43 -16.23 11.90
CA VAL A 21 -7.14 -15.52 11.79
C VAL A 21 -7.28 -14.26 10.93
N ILE A 22 -7.99 -14.35 9.81
CA ILE A 22 -8.28 -13.19 8.95
C ILE A 22 -9.08 -12.15 9.72
N MET A 23 -10.17 -12.55 10.39
CA MET A 23 -11.02 -11.65 11.18
C MET A 23 -10.25 -11.04 12.36
N GLY A 24 -9.38 -11.81 13.01
CA GLY A 24 -8.48 -11.34 14.06
C GLY A 24 -7.48 -10.29 13.55
N ASN A 25 -6.90 -10.52 12.36
CA ASN A 25 -6.01 -9.56 11.72
C ASN A 25 -6.74 -8.27 11.29
N ILE A 26 -8.00 -8.37 10.88
CA ILE A 26 -8.82 -7.22 10.47
C ILE A 26 -9.26 -6.39 11.69
N LEU A 27 -9.70 -7.04 12.76
CA LEU A 27 -10.39 -6.36 13.87
C LEU A 27 -9.49 -6.01 15.07
N TYR A 28 -8.42 -6.76 15.33
CA TYR A 28 -7.71 -6.69 16.62
C TYR A 28 -6.18 -6.58 16.52
N ARG A 29 -5.59 -6.71 15.33
CA ARG A 29 -4.14 -6.68 15.18
C ARG A 29 -3.61 -5.28 14.91
N ASP A 30 -2.56 -4.90 15.62
CA ASP A 30 -1.76 -3.74 15.27
C ASP A 30 -0.95 -4.03 13.99
N ASN A 31 -1.47 -3.56 12.86
CA ASN A 31 -0.85 -3.76 11.55
C ASN A 31 0.41 -2.91 11.36
N HIS A 32 0.70 -1.93 12.23
CA HIS A 32 1.93 -1.13 12.14
C HIS A 32 3.17 -2.01 12.38
N GLN A 33 3.07 -3.06 13.18
CA GLN A 33 4.18 -3.96 13.50
C GLN A 33 4.36 -5.09 12.48
N ALA A 34 3.43 -5.28 11.55
CA ALA A 34 3.43 -6.42 10.63
C ALA A 34 4.66 -6.42 9.71
N ILE A 35 5.07 -5.25 9.21
CA ILE A 35 6.26 -5.08 8.36
C ILE A 35 7.52 -5.43 9.15
N ASP A 36 7.66 -4.92 10.37
CA ASP A 36 8.82 -5.19 11.22
C ASP A 36 8.93 -6.66 11.62
N GLN A 37 7.80 -7.30 11.94
CA GLN A 37 7.76 -8.74 12.23
C GLN A 37 8.20 -9.57 11.03
N LEU A 38 7.68 -9.27 9.83
CA LEU A 38 8.04 -10.00 8.61
C LEU A 38 9.51 -9.78 8.24
N ASN A 39 9.99 -8.54 8.33
CA ASN A 39 11.39 -8.21 8.08
C ASN A 39 12.33 -8.84 9.11
N GLY A 40 11.92 -8.90 10.38
CA GLY A 40 12.65 -9.59 11.45
C GLY A 40 12.82 -11.07 11.15
N PHE A 41 11.73 -11.75 10.80
CA PHE A 41 11.75 -13.16 10.38
C PHE A 41 12.67 -13.39 9.17
N ILE A 42 12.56 -12.56 8.12
CA ILE A 42 13.42 -12.67 6.93
C ILE A 42 14.90 -12.56 7.33
N ARG A 43 15.25 -11.56 8.16
CA ARG A 43 16.64 -11.38 8.63
C ARG A 43 17.14 -12.58 9.41
N GLU A 44 16.33 -13.07 10.35
CA GLU A 44 16.65 -14.26 11.15
C GLU A 44 16.88 -15.47 10.26
N GLN A 45 15.96 -15.75 9.33
CA GLN A 45 16.07 -16.92 8.44
C GLN A 45 17.27 -16.84 7.52
N VAL A 46 17.58 -15.64 7.00
CA VAL A 46 18.78 -15.41 6.18
C VAL A 46 20.05 -15.67 7.01
N GLN A 47 20.08 -15.22 8.26
CA GLN A 47 21.22 -15.42 9.14
C GLN A 47 21.41 -16.90 9.50
N VAL A 48 20.33 -17.59 9.89
CA VAL A 48 20.35 -19.03 10.19
C VAL A 48 20.81 -19.84 8.98
N ASN A 49 20.26 -19.55 7.80
CA ASN A 49 20.65 -20.25 6.58
C ASN A 49 22.10 -19.98 6.20
N ARG A 50 22.60 -18.75 6.40
CA ARG A 50 24.00 -18.41 6.16
C ARG A 50 24.94 -19.21 7.07
N SER A 51 24.68 -19.23 8.38
CA SER A 51 25.50 -20.00 9.33
C SER A 51 25.52 -21.49 8.99
N ARG A 52 24.36 -22.08 8.67
CA ARG A 52 24.28 -23.49 8.23
C ARG A 52 25.11 -23.75 6.97
N LEU A 53 25.10 -22.85 5.99
CA LEU A 53 25.90 -22.99 4.76
C LEU A 53 27.40 -22.86 5.03
N GLU A 54 27.80 -21.98 5.93
CA GLU A 54 29.21 -21.78 6.32
C GLU A 54 29.78 -23.03 7.03
N GLU A 55 28.99 -23.66 7.90
CA GLU A 55 29.35 -24.88 8.66
C GLU A 55 29.33 -26.16 7.81
N THR A 56 28.68 -26.15 6.65
CA THR A 56 28.51 -27.33 5.79
C THR A 56 29.64 -27.47 4.78
N SER A 57 30.09 -28.72 4.57
CA SER A 57 31.10 -29.07 3.57
C SER A 57 30.71 -28.60 2.15
N TYR A 58 31.68 -28.26 1.30
CA TYR A 58 31.41 -27.71 -0.03
C TYR A 58 30.52 -28.64 -0.89
N LEU A 59 30.71 -29.96 -0.79
CA LEU A 59 29.96 -30.95 -1.56
C LEU A 59 28.51 -31.08 -1.06
N ASP A 60 28.29 -30.90 0.24
CA ASP A 60 26.96 -31.04 0.86
C ASP A 60 26.13 -29.75 0.77
N ARG A 61 26.76 -28.59 0.50
CA ARG A 61 26.07 -27.30 0.37
C ARG A 61 24.96 -27.32 -0.67
N VAL A 62 25.16 -28.02 -1.79
CA VAL A 62 24.15 -28.08 -2.86
C VAL A 62 22.89 -28.79 -2.37
N VAL A 63 23.04 -29.91 -1.67
CA VAL A 63 21.93 -30.67 -1.08
C VAL A 63 21.23 -29.83 -0.02
N LEU A 64 21.98 -29.15 0.84
CA LEU A 64 21.45 -28.25 1.85
C LEU A 64 20.66 -27.07 1.24
N ILE A 65 21.15 -26.47 0.15
CA ILE A 65 20.43 -25.40 -0.55
C ILE A 65 19.11 -25.93 -1.12
N GLN A 66 19.10 -27.13 -1.71
CA GLN A 66 17.87 -27.76 -2.21
C GLN A 66 16.85 -27.98 -1.08
N ASP A 67 17.31 -28.47 0.08
CA ASP A 67 16.48 -28.65 1.27
C ASP A 67 15.89 -27.32 1.75
N MET A 68 16.72 -26.30 1.95
CA MET A 68 16.32 -24.94 2.35
C MET A 68 15.28 -24.34 1.38
N LEU A 69 15.44 -24.53 0.08
CA LEU A 69 14.49 -24.01 -0.91
C LEU A 69 13.15 -24.74 -0.88
N SER A 70 13.17 -26.04 -0.59
CA SER A 70 11.96 -26.84 -0.47
C SER A 70 11.15 -26.48 0.79
N SER A 71 11.84 -26.11 1.89
CA SER A 71 11.20 -25.66 3.12
C SER A 71 10.73 -24.20 3.09
N LEU A 72 11.30 -23.38 2.21
CA LEU A 72 11.03 -21.94 2.13
C LEU A 72 9.57 -21.63 1.76
N PHE A 73 9.01 -22.32 0.76
CA PHE A 73 7.63 -22.08 0.30
C PHE A 73 6.58 -22.33 1.38
N PRO A 74 6.56 -23.50 2.06
CA PRO A 74 5.64 -23.75 3.16
C PRO A 74 5.76 -22.70 4.27
N GLU A 75 6.97 -22.33 4.66
CA GLU A 75 7.19 -21.42 5.78
C GLU A 75 6.76 -19.99 5.47
N ILE A 76 7.06 -19.51 4.25
CA ILE A 76 6.59 -18.22 3.74
C ILE A 76 5.06 -18.19 3.66
N ILE A 77 4.44 -19.24 3.12
CA ILE A 77 2.97 -19.29 2.99
C ILE A 77 2.32 -19.18 4.36
N HIS A 78 2.76 -19.95 5.37
CA HIS A 78 2.14 -19.91 6.69
C HIS A 78 2.24 -18.53 7.36
N ARG A 79 3.31 -17.77 7.11
CA ARG A 79 3.52 -16.45 7.71
C ARG A 79 2.93 -15.29 6.90
N ILE A 80 2.84 -15.41 5.57
CA ILE A 80 2.26 -14.38 4.68
C ILE A 80 0.74 -14.57 4.49
N ALA A 81 0.25 -15.82 4.46
CA ALA A 81 -1.16 -16.13 4.23
C ALA A 81 -2.14 -15.47 5.20
N PRO A 82 -1.79 -15.07 6.43
CA PRO A 82 -2.67 -14.28 7.27
C PRO A 82 -2.89 -12.84 6.75
N TYR A 83 -1.93 -12.25 6.03
CA TYR A 83 -1.95 -10.83 5.64
C TYR A 83 -2.54 -10.61 4.25
N LEU A 84 -2.10 -11.37 3.25
CA LEU A 84 -2.47 -11.12 1.85
C LEU A 84 -3.99 -11.31 1.59
N PRO A 85 -4.63 -12.43 2.00
CA PRO A 85 -6.08 -12.61 1.87
C PRO A 85 -6.88 -11.60 2.69
N ALA A 86 -6.39 -11.20 3.87
CA ALA A 86 -7.04 -10.17 4.68
C ALA A 86 -7.04 -8.82 3.95
N GLY A 87 -5.90 -8.41 3.38
CA GLY A 87 -5.79 -7.19 2.58
C GLY A 87 -6.69 -7.22 1.35
N VAL A 88 -6.71 -8.33 0.59
CA VAL A 88 -7.59 -8.51 -0.57
C VAL A 88 -9.07 -8.48 -0.17
N ALA A 89 -9.43 -9.13 0.94
CA ALA A 89 -10.81 -9.15 1.44
C ALA A 89 -11.27 -7.76 1.85
N ILE A 90 -10.45 -7.02 2.62
CA ILE A 90 -10.74 -5.62 2.99
C ILE A 90 -10.88 -4.76 1.75
N TYR A 91 -9.94 -4.83 0.81
CA TYR A 91 -9.99 -4.03 -0.41
C TYR A 91 -11.29 -4.25 -1.21
N LYS A 92 -11.68 -5.52 -1.39
CA LYS A 92 -12.95 -5.87 -2.05
C LYS A 92 -14.17 -5.43 -1.25
N MET A 93 -14.13 -5.54 0.09
CA MET A 93 -15.21 -5.12 0.96
C MET A 93 -15.42 -3.61 0.89
N ILE A 94 -14.36 -2.81 0.97
CA ILE A 94 -14.45 -1.35 0.82
C ILE A 94 -14.98 -1.01 -0.57
N GLY A 95 -14.54 -1.69 -1.63
CA GLY A 95 -15.07 -1.50 -2.99
C GLY A 95 -16.55 -1.78 -3.10
N SER A 96 -17.00 -2.91 -2.57
CA SER A 96 -18.42 -3.29 -2.58
C SER A 96 -19.29 -2.32 -1.78
N LEU A 97 -18.83 -1.90 -0.59
CA LEU A 97 -19.55 -0.94 0.24
C LEU A 97 -19.58 0.46 -0.38
N SER A 98 -18.46 0.93 -0.94
CA SER A 98 -18.38 2.19 -1.67
C SER A 98 -19.34 2.17 -2.87
N GLN A 99 -19.36 1.10 -3.65
CA GLN A 99 -20.27 0.97 -4.79
C GLN A 99 -21.74 0.94 -4.34
N LYS A 100 -22.05 0.22 -3.27
CA LYS A 100 -23.42 0.07 -2.75
C LYS A 100 -23.96 1.38 -2.18
N TRP A 101 -23.10 2.15 -1.49
CA TRP A 101 -23.51 3.35 -0.79
C TRP A 101 -23.30 4.57 -1.67
N LEU A 102 -22.09 4.83 -2.14
CA LEU A 102 -21.76 6.05 -2.87
C LEU A 102 -22.04 5.96 -4.38
N GLY A 103 -22.25 4.76 -4.93
CA GLY A 103 -22.45 4.55 -6.37
C GLY A 103 -21.16 4.45 -7.18
N ASP A 104 -19.99 4.57 -6.55
CA ASP A 104 -18.67 4.45 -7.19
C ASP A 104 -17.61 3.85 -6.25
N SER A 105 -16.45 3.54 -6.82
CA SER A 105 -15.26 3.07 -6.11
C SER A 105 -13.98 3.78 -6.58
N ASP A 106 -14.12 4.98 -7.12
CA ASP A 106 -13.08 5.65 -7.92
C ASP A 106 -11.83 6.01 -7.11
N GLU A 107 -11.99 6.26 -5.80
CA GLU A 107 -10.91 6.62 -4.89
C GLU A 107 -10.02 5.40 -4.52
N LEU A 108 -10.53 4.17 -4.62
CA LEU A 108 -9.85 2.96 -4.11
C LEU A 108 -8.54 2.62 -4.83
N PRO A 109 -8.47 2.64 -6.17
CA PRO A 109 -7.21 2.43 -6.87
C PRO A 109 -6.14 3.45 -6.46
N GLY A 110 -6.53 4.71 -6.19
CA GLY A 110 -5.61 5.76 -5.76
C GLY A 110 -5.06 5.54 -4.35
N ILE A 111 -5.92 5.13 -3.41
CA ILE A 111 -5.53 4.83 -2.01
C ILE A 111 -4.45 3.73 -1.94
N SER A 112 -4.49 2.74 -2.84
CA SER A 112 -3.58 1.59 -2.82
C SER A 112 -2.24 1.79 -3.55
N LYS A 113 -2.02 2.93 -4.20
CA LYS A 113 -0.82 3.16 -5.04
C LYS A 113 0.48 3.42 -4.27
N PHE A 114 0.42 4.01 -3.08
CA PHE A 114 1.60 4.48 -2.36
C PHE A 114 1.75 3.88 -0.96
N PRO A 115 1.72 2.54 -0.80
CA PRO A 115 1.88 1.93 0.51
C PRO A 115 3.34 2.08 0.99
N PRO A 116 3.56 2.45 2.27
CA PRO A 116 4.90 2.46 2.84
C PRO A 116 5.49 1.04 2.88
N GLY A 117 6.81 0.93 2.77
CA GLY A 117 7.52 -0.36 2.87
C GLY A 117 7.52 -1.20 1.60
N ASN A 118 7.04 -0.68 0.46
CA ASN A 118 7.19 -1.34 -0.83
C ASN A 118 8.66 -1.30 -1.29
N VAL A 119 9.34 -2.43 -1.21
CA VAL A 119 10.76 -2.57 -1.55
C VAL A 119 11.09 -2.12 -2.98
N ALA A 120 10.19 -2.33 -3.94
CA ALA A 120 10.41 -1.91 -5.32
C ALA A 120 10.31 -0.38 -5.47
N THR A 121 9.37 0.24 -4.74
CA THR A 121 9.26 1.70 -4.67
C THR A 121 10.49 2.31 -4.00
N GLU A 122 10.90 1.78 -2.84
CA GLU A 122 12.11 2.25 -2.14
C GLU A 122 13.37 2.13 -3.01
N MET A 123 13.49 1.04 -3.79
CA MET A 123 14.57 0.88 -4.75
C MET A 123 14.55 1.97 -5.82
N GLY A 124 13.38 2.26 -6.41
CA GLY A 124 13.25 3.34 -7.39
C GLY A 124 13.59 4.71 -6.82
N LEU A 125 13.25 4.96 -5.55
CA LEU A 125 13.61 6.19 -4.86
C LEU A 125 15.12 6.31 -4.62
N GLN A 126 15.77 5.25 -4.15
CA GLN A 126 17.23 5.24 -3.96
C GLN A 126 17.99 5.34 -5.29
N LEU A 127 17.44 4.76 -6.37
CA LEU A 127 17.98 4.93 -7.71
C LEU A 127 17.92 6.39 -8.18
N GLY A 128 16.83 7.09 -7.87
CA GLY A 128 16.70 8.52 -8.10
C GLY A 128 17.70 9.34 -7.29
N ASP A 129 17.92 9.00 -6.01
CA ASP A 129 18.91 9.69 -5.16
C ASP A 129 20.34 9.49 -5.71
N LEU A 130 20.65 8.28 -6.17
CA LEU A 130 21.94 7.98 -6.83
C LEU A 130 22.10 8.79 -8.13
N ALA A 131 21.04 8.89 -8.93
CA ALA A 131 21.05 9.71 -10.14
C ALA A 131 21.23 11.21 -9.84
N ASP A 132 20.60 11.71 -8.78
CA ASP A 132 20.77 13.08 -8.30
C ASP A 132 22.23 13.38 -7.92
N ALA A 133 22.85 12.48 -7.16
CA ALA A 133 24.27 12.61 -6.79
C ALA A 133 25.18 12.63 -8.04
N LEU A 134 24.93 11.73 -9.00
CA LEU A 134 25.72 11.63 -10.23
C LEU A 134 25.69 12.89 -11.10
N ARG A 135 24.63 13.69 -11.07
CA ARG A 135 24.56 14.93 -11.87
C ARG A 135 25.62 15.97 -11.47
N GLY A 136 26.18 15.86 -10.26
CA GLY A 136 27.30 16.69 -9.81
C GLY A 136 28.68 16.21 -10.28
N HIS A 137 28.77 15.04 -10.94
CA HIS A 137 30.02 14.38 -11.29
C HIS A 137 30.04 13.95 -12.78
N PRO A 138 30.20 14.88 -13.73
CA PRO A 138 30.13 14.57 -15.16
C PRO A 138 31.21 13.57 -15.62
N GLU A 139 32.41 13.60 -15.04
CA GLU A 139 33.49 12.64 -15.34
C GLU A 139 33.11 11.22 -14.91
N VAL A 140 32.37 11.08 -13.80
CA VAL A 140 31.83 9.78 -13.39
C VAL A 140 30.78 9.32 -14.37
N VAL A 141 29.85 10.19 -14.80
CA VAL A 141 28.82 9.83 -15.78
C VAL A 141 29.44 9.33 -17.09
N GLU A 142 30.45 10.05 -17.61
CA GLU A 142 31.19 9.65 -18.82
C GLU A 142 31.88 8.29 -18.65
N TYR A 143 32.49 8.04 -17.47
CA TYR A 143 33.07 6.74 -17.15
C TYR A 143 32.02 5.62 -17.15
N LEU A 144 30.84 5.83 -16.57
CA LEU A 144 29.78 4.83 -16.48
C LEU A 144 29.23 4.42 -17.85
N GLU A 145 29.27 5.32 -18.85
CA GLU A 145 28.83 5.02 -20.22
C GLU A 145 29.72 3.98 -20.92
N HIS A 146 30.96 3.82 -20.43
CA HIS A 146 31.98 2.95 -21.03
C HIS A 146 32.46 1.84 -20.08
N ALA A 147 31.92 1.80 -18.86
CA ALA A 147 32.31 0.83 -17.85
C ALA A 147 31.87 -0.59 -18.24
N ASP A 148 32.70 -1.58 -17.93
CA ASP A 148 32.40 -3.00 -18.08
C ASP A 148 32.05 -3.63 -16.72
N ASP A 149 31.54 -4.87 -16.77
CA ASP A 149 31.07 -5.58 -15.58
C ASP A 149 32.17 -5.82 -14.54
N ALA A 150 33.41 -6.04 -15.00
CA ALA A 150 34.53 -6.40 -14.13
C ALA A 150 35.22 -5.17 -13.51
N GLY A 151 35.37 -4.10 -14.29
CA GLY A 151 36.14 -2.92 -13.93
C GLY A 151 35.33 -1.81 -13.28
N PHE A 152 33.99 -1.82 -13.41
CA PHE A 152 33.12 -0.74 -12.94
C PHE A 152 33.46 -0.23 -11.53
N LEU A 153 33.42 -1.09 -10.50
CA LEU A 153 33.70 -0.67 -9.12
C LEU A 153 35.20 -0.51 -8.84
N ILE A 154 36.07 -1.21 -9.57
CA ILE A 154 37.52 -1.24 -9.34
C ILE A 154 38.17 0.05 -9.81
N ASN A 155 37.78 0.54 -10.99
CA ASN A 155 38.41 1.69 -11.62
C ASN A 155 37.74 3.02 -11.26
N LEU A 156 36.51 2.98 -10.74
CA LEU A 156 35.76 4.17 -10.32
C LEU A 156 36.57 5.12 -9.40
N PRO A 157 37.34 4.65 -8.39
CA PRO A 157 38.13 5.53 -7.52
C PRO A 157 39.22 6.34 -8.23
N GLY A 158 39.59 5.97 -9.47
CA GLY A 158 40.55 6.68 -10.31
C GLY A 158 39.94 7.84 -11.11
N VAL A 159 38.61 7.94 -11.17
CA VAL A 159 37.88 9.01 -11.86
C VAL A 159 37.64 10.19 -10.89
N ALA A 160 37.70 11.42 -11.40
CA ALA A 160 37.34 12.60 -10.62
C ALA A 160 35.90 12.46 -10.06
N GLY A 161 35.71 12.64 -8.75
CA GLY A 161 34.43 12.38 -8.06
C GLY A 161 34.11 10.90 -7.78
N GLY A 162 34.86 9.95 -8.36
CA GLY A 162 34.56 8.53 -8.22
C GLY A 162 34.74 7.96 -6.81
N ARG A 163 35.66 8.51 -5.99
CA ARG A 163 35.81 8.13 -4.58
C ARG A 163 34.59 8.50 -3.72
N GLU A 164 33.91 9.58 -4.07
CA GLU A 164 32.68 10.03 -3.41
C GLU A 164 31.49 9.17 -3.84
N MET A 165 31.43 8.78 -5.12
CA MET A 165 30.35 7.97 -5.66
C MET A 165 30.44 6.47 -5.32
N LEU A 166 31.65 5.94 -5.11
CA LEU A 166 31.88 4.52 -4.80
C LEU A 166 30.99 3.99 -3.66
N PRO A 167 30.95 4.61 -2.46
CA PRO A 167 30.13 4.10 -1.36
C PRO A 167 28.64 4.06 -1.71
N LEU A 168 28.13 5.02 -2.49
CA LEU A 168 26.72 5.06 -2.90
C LEU A 168 26.36 3.87 -3.80
N PHE A 169 27.24 3.53 -4.75
CA PHE A 169 27.06 2.34 -5.60
C PHE A 169 27.18 1.04 -4.80
N GLN A 170 28.14 0.96 -3.88
CA GLN A 170 28.31 -0.21 -3.02
C GLN A 170 27.10 -0.44 -2.12
N GLU A 171 26.56 0.61 -1.51
CA GLU A 171 25.35 0.53 -0.69
C GLU A 171 24.15 0.06 -1.51
N PHE A 172 23.94 0.65 -2.70
CA PHE A 172 22.85 0.25 -3.58
C PHE A 172 22.96 -1.22 -4.00
N LEU A 173 24.13 -1.65 -4.46
CA LEU A 173 24.36 -3.02 -4.91
C LEU A 173 24.36 -4.04 -3.76
N GLN A 174 24.78 -3.64 -2.56
CA GLN A 174 24.65 -4.49 -1.38
C GLN A 174 23.18 -4.80 -1.08
N LYS A 175 22.31 -3.81 -1.21
CA LYS A 175 20.88 -3.92 -0.89
C LYS A 175 20.06 -4.52 -2.03
N TYR A 176 20.32 -4.12 -3.27
CA TYR A 176 19.50 -4.45 -4.44
C TYR A 176 20.24 -5.23 -5.52
N GLY A 177 21.54 -5.46 -5.39
CA GLY A 177 22.35 -6.12 -6.41
C GLY A 177 21.98 -7.60 -6.65
N ILE A 178 21.15 -8.21 -5.80
CA ILE A 178 20.55 -9.54 -6.03
C ILE A 178 19.40 -9.52 -7.05
N ARG A 179 18.90 -8.34 -7.42
CA ARG A 179 17.87 -8.16 -8.46
C ARG A 179 18.48 -8.24 -9.85
N GLY A 180 17.62 -8.31 -10.86
CA GLY A 180 18.06 -8.33 -12.26
C GLY A 180 16.89 -8.42 -13.24
N THR A 181 17.18 -8.18 -14.52
CA THR A 181 16.18 -8.35 -15.58
C THR A 181 15.81 -9.82 -15.72
N GLY A 182 14.52 -10.14 -15.64
CA GLY A 182 14.05 -11.53 -15.69
C GLY A 182 14.43 -12.34 -14.44
N GLU A 183 14.45 -11.69 -13.26
CA GLU A 183 14.97 -12.25 -11.99
C GLU A 183 14.36 -13.59 -11.55
N ILE A 184 13.18 -13.95 -12.04
CA ILE A 184 12.53 -15.25 -11.79
C ILE A 184 13.39 -16.41 -12.31
N ASN A 185 14.08 -16.22 -13.44
CA ASN A 185 15.01 -17.22 -13.94
C ASN A 185 16.31 -17.17 -13.13
N ARG A 186 16.60 -18.25 -12.40
CA ARG A 186 17.74 -18.35 -11.49
C ARG A 186 19.09 -18.44 -12.21
N THR A 187 19.11 -18.77 -13.49
CA THR A 187 20.35 -18.83 -14.29
C THR A 187 20.77 -17.48 -14.85
N ARG A 188 19.93 -16.44 -14.72
CA ARG A 188 20.27 -15.06 -15.08
C ARG A 188 21.20 -14.46 -14.03
N LEU A 189 22.23 -13.78 -14.51
CA LEU A 189 23.14 -13.00 -13.68
C LEU A 189 22.42 -11.81 -13.05
N ARG A 190 22.84 -11.46 -11.84
CA ARG A 190 22.28 -10.35 -11.05
C ARG A 190 23.06 -9.07 -11.26
N TRP A 191 22.51 -7.93 -10.89
CA TRP A 191 23.20 -6.64 -11.03
C TRP A 191 24.54 -6.58 -10.28
N ARG A 192 24.72 -7.33 -9.19
CA ARG A 192 26.03 -7.42 -8.52
C ARG A 192 27.06 -8.25 -9.30
N GLU A 193 26.61 -9.08 -10.23
CA GLU A 193 27.43 -9.99 -11.05
C GLU A 193 27.68 -9.39 -12.44
N GLU A 194 26.68 -8.71 -13.00
CA GLU A 194 26.69 -8.03 -14.31
C GLU A 194 26.10 -6.62 -14.14
N PRO A 195 26.88 -5.67 -13.56
CA PRO A 195 26.38 -4.34 -13.22
C PRO A 195 26.02 -3.48 -14.43
N THR A 196 26.50 -3.78 -15.63
CA THR A 196 26.23 -2.98 -16.84
C THR A 196 24.72 -2.77 -17.07
N GLN A 197 23.90 -3.80 -16.81
CA GLN A 197 22.43 -3.67 -16.91
C GLN A 197 21.86 -2.64 -15.93
N PHE A 198 22.42 -2.59 -14.72
CA PHE A 198 22.07 -1.59 -13.72
C PHE A 198 22.59 -0.20 -14.09
N LEU A 199 23.81 -0.09 -14.63
CA LEU A 199 24.39 1.18 -15.07
C LEU A 199 23.54 1.84 -16.15
N LEU A 200 23.04 1.08 -17.13
CA LEU A 200 22.11 1.59 -18.15
C LEU A 200 20.85 2.20 -17.53
N MET A 201 20.31 1.57 -16.49
CA MET A 201 19.14 2.07 -15.76
C MET A 201 19.47 3.36 -15.01
N VAL A 202 20.62 3.44 -14.33
CA VAL A 202 21.09 4.65 -13.64
C VAL A 202 21.28 5.81 -14.63
N LEU A 203 21.98 5.58 -15.74
CA LEU A 203 22.22 6.58 -16.78
C LEU A 203 20.91 7.10 -17.40
N SER A 204 19.92 6.22 -17.58
CA SER A 204 18.59 6.62 -18.02
C SER A 204 17.94 7.60 -17.05
N TYR A 205 18.03 7.36 -15.74
CA TYR A 205 17.50 8.26 -14.71
C TYR A 205 18.23 9.61 -14.67
N VAL A 206 19.56 9.60 -14.80
CA VAL A 206 20.38 10.83 -14.86
C VAL A 206 19.91 11.74 -16.00
N ARG A 207 19.60 11.16 -17.17
CA ARG A 207 19.20 11.88 -18.39
C ARG A 207 17.72 12.30 -18.42
N SER A 208 16.81 11.50 -17.87
CA SER A 208 15.37 11.66 -18.08
C SER A 208 14.63 12.34 -16.92
N ALA A 209 15.10 12.19 -15.69
CA ALA A 209 14.43 12.74 -14.50
C ALA A 209 15.01 14.11 -14.11
N GLN A 210 14.19 14.99 -13.53
CA GLN A 210 14.67 16.22 -12.90
C GLN A 210 15.23 15.93 -11.49
N PRO A 211 16.21 16.73 -11.00
CA PRO A 211 16.71 16.60 -9.63
C PRO A 211 15.60 16.62 -8.57
N GLY A 212 15.60 15.62 -7.70
CA GLY A 212 14.64 15.43 -6.61
C GLY A 212 13.21 15.10 -7.04
N GLN A 213 12.95 14.88 -8.33
CA GLN A 213 11.61 14.63 -8.85
C GLN A 213 10.99 13.37 -8.25
N HIS A 214 11.72 12.26 -8.18
CA HIS A 214 11.26 11.00 -7.63
C HIS A 214 10.77 11.12 -6.18
N ARG A 215 11.46 11.91 -5.34
CA ARG A 215 11.02 12.18 -3.96
C ARG A 215 9.78 13.08 -3.91
N ARG A 216 9.72 14.13 -4.74
CA ARG A 216 8.55 15.02 -4.82
C ARG A 216 7.31 14.30 -5.31
N ASP A 217 7.43 13.51 -6.37
CA ASP A 217 6.32 12.76 -6.98
C ASP A 217 5.79 11.70 -6.01
N PHE A 218 6.68 11.01 -5.28
CA PHE A 218 6.28 10.06 -4.25
C PHE A 218 5.57 10.72 -3.07
N GLU A 219 6.10 11.83 -2.55
CA GLU A 219 5.47 12.55 -1.44
C GLU A 219 4.12 13.17 -1.85
N ALA A 220 4.02 13.70 -3.07
CA ALA A 220 2.77 14.20 -3.63
C ALA A 220 1.73 13.07 -3.77
N GLY A 221 2.15 11.92 -4.33
CA GLY A 221 1.29 10.74 -4.47
C GLY A 221 0.80 10.18 -3.13
N LYS A 222 1.66 10.19 -2.10
CA LYS A 222 1.28 9.80 -0.74
C LYS A 222 0.20 10.73 -0.17
N LYS A 223 0.41 12.05 -0.25
CA LYS A 223 -0.58 13.04 0.20
C LYS A 223 -1.90 12.90 -0.55
N GLU A 224 -1.83 12.66 -1.86
CA GLU A 224 -3.02 12.42 -2.68
C GLU A 224 -3.78 11.18 -2.20
N ALA A 225 -3.09 10.06 -1.96
CA ALA A 225 -3.71 8.83 -1.44
C ALA A 225 -4.39 9.05 -0.08
N GLU A 226 -3.75 9.81 0.83
CA GLU A 226 -4.33 10.17 2.14
C GLU A 226 -5.58 11.06 2.01
N LEU A 227 -5.56 12.02 1.07
CA LEU A 227 -6.71 12.86 0.76
C LEU A 227 -7.85 12.05 0.13
N MET A 228 -7.55 11.08 -0.75
CA MET A 228 -8.54 10.17 -1.33
C MET A 228 -9.21 9.32 -0.24
N ALA A 229 -8.43 8.77 0.69
CA ALA A 229 -8.96 8.03 1.84
C ALA A 229 -9.87 8.91 2.72
N THR A 230 -9.43 10.14 3.00
CA THR A 230 -10.21 11.10 3.79
C THR A 230 -11.51 11.49 3.09
N ARG A 231 -11.46 11.74 1.77
CA ARG A 231 -12.65 12.03 0.95
C ARG A 231 -13.63 10.86 0.98
N LEU A 232 -13.16 9.64 0.78
CA LEU A 232 -13.99 8.44 0.86
C LEU A 232 -14.70 8.34 2.21
N ILE A 233 -13.95 8.46 3.32
CA ILE A 233 -14.52 8.42 4.68
C ILE A 233 -15.56 9.52 4.88
N ASN A 234 -15.27 10.75 4.46
CA ASN A 234 -16.20 11.88 4.61
C ASN A 234 -17.48 11.69 3.80
N ARG A 235 -17.38 11.16 2.59
CA ARG A 235 -18.54 10.82 1.74
C ARG A 235 -19.39 9.72 2.40
N LEU A 236 -18.75 8.65 2.88
CA LEU A 236 -19.43 7.56 3.59
C LEU A 236 -20.13 8.06 4.86
N ARG A 237 -19.49 8.92 5.66
CA ARG A 237 -20.08 9.52 6.88
C ARG A 237 -21.31 10.36 6.57
N LYS A 238 -21.24 11.23 5.56
CA LYS A 238 -22.37 12.07 5.15
C LYS A 238 -23.56 11.20 4.74
N GLN A 239 -23.31 10.12 4.02
CA GLN A 239 -24.36 9.21 3.62
C GLN A 239 -24.96 8.43 4.79
N ALA A 240 -24.15 7.93 5.71
CA ALA A 240 -24.64 7.20 6.89
C ALA A 240 -25.55 8.08 7.76
N ILE A 241 -25.15 9.33 8.02
CA ILE A 241 -25.97 10.30 8.77
C ILE A 241 -27.32 10.52 8.07
N MET A 242 -27.31 10.63 6.75
CA MET A 242 -28.54 10.80 5.98
C MET A 242 -29.40 9.53 5.92
N GLN A 243 -28.88 8.32 6.11
CA GLN A 243 -29.73 7.11 6.14
C GLN A 243 -30.31 6.80 7.52
N GLU A 244 -29.62 7.20 8.59
CA GLU A 244 -30.09 6.97 9.97
C GLU A 244 -31.00 8.08 10.50
N ALA A 245 -31.00 9.25 9.86
CA ALA A 245 -31.84 10.37 10.27
C ALA A 245 -33.33 10.08 10.02
N ASN A 246 -34.14 10.02 11.09
CA ASN A 246 -35.60 9.95 10.98
C ASN A 246 -36.23 11.26 10.49
N THR A 247 -35.53 12.38 10.68
CA THR A 247 -35.96 13.72 10.26
C THR A 247 -34.76 14.65 10.14
N LEU A 248 -34.88 15.71 9.32
CA LEU A 248 -33.88 16.75 9.18
C LEU A 248 -34.48 18.12 9.54
N VAL A 249 -33.85 18.85 10.46
CA VAL A 249 -34.21 20.25 10.77
C VAL A 249 -32.98 21.12 10.54
N THR A 250 -33.12 22.19 9.76
CA THR A 250 -32.03 23.14 9.49
C THR A 250 -32.48 24.58 9.72
N GLU A 251 -31.62 25.40 10.33
CA GLU A 251 -31.90 26.83 10.53
C GLU A 251 -31.74 27.66 9.26
N VAL A 252 -30.85 27.22 8.38
CA VAL A 252 -30.49 27.98 7.17
C VAL A 252 -30.83 27.14 5.95
N GLY A 253 -31.54 27.76 5.01
CA GLY A 253 -31.83 27.19 3.71
C GLY A 253 -33.27 27.43 3.26
N GLY A 254 -33.66 26.78 2.18
CA GLY A 254 -34.98 26.86 1.59
C GLY A 254 -35.29 25.59 0.82
N LEU A 255 -36.47 25.50 0.22
CA LEU A 255 -36.98 24.26 -0.41
C LEU A 255 -36.07 23.66 -1.50
N MET A 256 -35.15 24.45 -2.04
CA MET A 256 -34.21 24.07 -3.12
C MET A 256 -32.76 23.92 -2.63
N THR A 257 -32.48 24.09 -1.34
CA THR A 257 -31.11 23.95 -0.83
C THR A 257 -30.71 22.49 -0.69
N HIS A 258 -29.39 22.25 -0.64
CA HIS A 258 -28.83 20.90 -0.63
C HIS A 258 -29.47 20.00 0.44
N GLY A 259 -29.71 20.50 1.66
CA GLY A 259 -30.38 19.74 2.71
C GLY A 259 -31.82 19.32 2.37
N ALA A 260 -32.61 20.21 1.75
CA ALA A 260 -34.00 19.93 1.37
C ALA A 260 -34.11 18.96 0.17
N VAL A 261 -33.17 19.06 -0.78
CA VAL A 261 -33.10 18.16 -1.94
C VAL A 261 -32.70 16.75 -1.48
N VAL A 262 -31.65 16.66 -0.67
CA VAL A 262 -31.13 15.39 -0.16
C VAL A 262 -32.18 14.70 0.71
N ALA A 263 -32.78 15.38 1.69
CA ALA A 263 -33.80 14.74 2.53
C ALA A 263 -34.99 14.18 1.72
N ARG A 264 -35.37 14.85 0.63
CA ARG A 264 -36.42 14.38 -0.28
C ARG A 264 -36.01 13.16 -1.08
N GLU A 265 -34.79 13.12 -1.59
CA GLU A 265 -34.23 11.95 -2.27
C GLU A 265 -34.19 10.72 -1.36
N TYR A 266 -33.90 10.93 -0.08
CA TYR A 266 -33.86 9.86 0.93
C TYR A 266 -35.22 9.59 1.60
N GLY A 267 -36.29 10.32 1.24
CA GLY A 267 -37.63 10.12 1.81
C GLY A 267 -37.76 10.53 3.28
N ILE A 268 -36.90 11.40 3.77
CA ILE A 268 -36.83 11.84 5.16
C ILE A 268 -37.63 13.14 5.34
N PRO A 269 -38.57 13.20 6.29
CA PRO A 269 -39.26 14.43 6.64
C PRO A 269 -38.27 15.54 7.01
N ALA A 270 -38.35 16.67 6.32
CA ALA A 270 -37.41 17.77 6.52
C ALA A 270 -38.08 19.12 6.68
N LEU A 271 -37.57 19.91 7.62
CA LEU A 271 -37.88 21.32 7.79
C LEU A 271 -36.62 22.16 7.58
N VAL A 272 -36.73 23.17 6.74
CA VAL A 272 -35.60 24.04 6.36
C VAL A 272 -35.95 25.49 6.61
N GLY A 273 -34.97 26.27 7.07
CA GLY A 273 -35.18 27.67 7.45
C GLY A 273 -35.86 27.86 8.81
N VAL A 274 -35.71 26.90 9.73
CA VAL A 274 -36.32 26.98 11.07
C VAL A 274 -35.43 27.81 11.99
N GLU A 275 -35.67 29.11 12.04
CA GLU A 275 -34.84 30.05 12.80
C GLU A 275 -34.73 29.68 14.30
N GLY A 276 -33.49 29.55 14.78
CA GLY A 276 -33.18 29.24 16.18
C GLY A 276 -33.46 27.79 16.61
N ALA A 277 -33.68 26.87 15.67
CA ALA A 277 -33.90 25.44 15.96
C ALA A 277 -32.75 24.82 16.79
N THR A 278 -31.48 25.10 16.48
CA THR A 278 -30.31 24.54 17.17
C THR A 278 -30.16 25.02 18.61
N ARG A 279 -30.81 26.14 18.97
CA ARG A 279 -30.84 26.66 20.34
C ARG A 279 -32.04 26.16 21.13
N LYS A 280 -33.12 25.77 20.45
CA LYS A 280 -34.38 25.33 21.08
C LYS A 280 -34.48 23.81 21.22
N ILE A 281 -33.81 23.07 20.35
CA ILE A 281 -33.75 21.60 20.37
C ILE A 281 -32.46 21.20 21.09
N GLU A 282 -32.59 20.56 22.24
CA GLU A 282 -31.45 20.10 23.03
C GLU A 282 -31.03 18.67 22.65
N GLU A 283 -29.74 18.35 22.84
CA GLU A 283 -29.22 17.01 22.57
C GLU A 283 -29.94 15.96 23.42
N GLY A 284 -30.36 14.85 22.80
CA GLY A 284 -31.14 13.79 23.45
C GLY A 284 -32.63 14.08 23.63
N GLN A 285 -33.11 15.28 23.28
CA GLN A 285 -34.52 15.64 23.34
C GLN A 285 -35.32 14.93 22.23
N ARG A 286 -36.48 14.35 22.59
CA ARG A 286 -37.38 13.76 21.59
C ARG A 286 -38.23 14.85 20.97
N ILE A 287 -38.30 14.83 19.64
CA ILE A 287 -39.15 15.73 18.87
C ILE A 287 -39.98 14.94 17.86
N ARG A 288 -41.16 15.47 17.52
CA ARG A 288 -41.96 15.06 16.37
C ARG A 288 -41.88 16.15 15.32
N VAL A 289 -41.66 15.76 14.07
CA VAL A 289 -41.54 16.70 12.95
C VAL A 289 -42.59 16.36 11.90
N ASP A 290 -43.40 17.34 11.51
CA ASP A 290 -44.31 17.26 10.37
C ASP A 290 -43.77 18.15 9.24
N GLY A 291 -43.13 17.51 8.25
CA GLY A 291 -42.59 18.18 7.06
C GLY A 291 -43.64 18.72 6.09
N THR A 292 -44.92 18.32 6.21
CA THR A 292 -46.01 18.81 5.35
C THR A 292 -46.58 20.12 5.89
N GLN A 293 -46.79 20.18 7.21
CA GLN A 293 -47.36 21.35 7.87
C GLN A 293 -46.32 22.38 8.33
N GLY A 294 -45.05 22.00 8.40
CA GLY A 294 -43.99 22.92 8.83
C GLY A 294 -43.77 22.95 10.35
N ILE A 295 -44.18 21.92 11.09
CA ILE A 295 -44.33 21.96 12.57
C ILE A 295 -43.32 21.04 13.26
N ILE A 296 -42.78 21.52 14.39
CA ILE A 296 -41.98 20.73 15.35
C ILE A 296 -42.71 20.70 16.69
N GLU A 297 -42.92 19.52 17.24
CA GLU A 297 -43.44 19.31 18.59
C GLU A 297 -42.35 18.71 19.48
N PHE A 298 -42.19 19.24 20.69
CA PHE A 298 -41.31 18.69 21.72
C PHE A 298 -42.09 17.64 22.55
N ILE A 299 -41.49 16.46 22.78
CA ILE A 299 -42.13 15.32 23.46
C ILE A 299 -41.49 15.07 24.82
#